data_AF-A0A537QB12-F1
#
_entry.id   AF-A0A537QB12-F1
#
_cell.length_a   1.000
_cell.length_b   1.000
_cell.length_c   1.000
_cell.angle_alpha   90.00
_cell.angle_beta   90.00
_cell.angle_gamma   90.00
#
_symmetry.space_group_name_H-M   'P 1'
#
loop_
_entity.id
_entity.type
_entity.pdbx_description
1 polymer ?
#
loop_
_entity_poly.entity_id
_entity_poly.type
_entity_poly.pdbx_seq_one_letter_code
_entity_poly.pdbx_strand_id
1 'polypeptide(L)' 'MNDVVERILNTYQSICPLDAGQAADSRQKISRYIESLASAGQRDTEQLTIYGLAYLTELREGHDSRFTGC' A
#
# COMPACT_ATOMS: atom_id res chain seq x y z
N MET A 1 -14.07 1.10 -4.34
CA MET A 1 -12.61 1.35 -4.22
C MET A 1 -12.13 1.24 -2.78
N ASN A 2 -12.90 1.72 -1.79
CA ASN A 2 -12.57 1.53 -0.37
C ASN A 2 -12.38 0.06 0.03
N ASP A 3 -13.21 -0.87 -0.44
CA ASP A 3 -13.01 -2.32 -0.19
C ASP A 3 -11.62 -2.84 -0.59
N VAL A 4 -11.07 -2.37 -1.71
CA VAL A 4 -9.75 -2.80 -2.20
C VAL A 4 -8.66 -2.27 -1.28
N VAL A 5 -8.77 -1.00 -0.89
CA VAL A 5 -7.86 -0.34 0.05
C VAL A 5 -7.86 -1.05 1.40
N GLU A 6 -9.05 -1.36 1.94
CA GLU A 6 -9.19 -2.06 3.21
C GLU A 6 -8.62 -3.48 3.13
N ARG A 7 -8.84 -4.19 2.02
CA ARG A 7 -8.27 -5.52 1.79
C ARG A 7 -6.76 -5.51 1.72
N ILE A 8 -6.16 -4.56 0.99
CA ILE A 8 -4.72 -4.37 0.89
C ILE A 8 -4.14 -4.09 2.28
N LEU A 9 -4.71 -3.12 3.00
CA LEU A 9 -4.25 -2.74 4.32
C LEU A 9 -4.39 -3.89 5.32
N ASN A 10 -5.49 -4.65 5.25
CA ASN A 10 -5.72 -5.80 6.12
C ASN A 10 -4.73 -6.95 5.88
N THR A 11 -4.43 -7.21 4.60
CA THR A 11 -3.43 -8.20 4.21
C THR A 11 -2.03 -7.74 4.65
N TYR A 12 -1.72 -6.45 4.45
CA TYR A 12 -0.43 -5.89 4.81
C TYR A 12 -0.18 -5.88 6.33
N GLN A 13 -1.17 -5.50 7.15
CA GLN A 13 -1.04 -5.54 8.61
C GLN A 13 -0.85 -6.96 9.17
N SER A 14 -1.35 -7.97 8.45
CA SER A 14 -1.16 -9.37 8.85
C SER A 14 0.28 -9.84 8.64
N ILE A 15 0.99 -9.27 7.66
CA ILE A 15 2.39 -9.58 7.36
C ILE A 15 3.32 -8.67 8.18
N CYS A 16 2.91 -7.41 8.37
CA CYS A 16 3.71 -6.40 9.03
C CYS A 16 2.85 -5.55 9.96
N PRO A 17 2.97 -5.71 11.29
CA PRO A 17 2.21 -4.90 12.23
C PRO A 17 2.59 -3.43 12.06
N LEU A 18 1.58 -2.58 11.87
CA LEU A 18 1.70 -1.13 11.77
C LEU A 18 1.12 -0.47 13.02
N ASP A 19 1.79 0.54 13.54
CA ASP A 19 1.21 1.44 14.54
C ASP A 19 0.02 2.22 13.97
N ALA A 20 -0.88 2.69 14.84
CA ALA A 20 -2.09 3.41 14.42
C ALA A 20 -1.79 4.63 13.53
N GLY A 21 -0.69 5.35 13.78
CA GLY A 21 -0.23 6.44 12.92
C GLY A 21 0.23 5.97 11.54
N GLN A 22 1.01 4.88 11.50
CA GLN A 22 1.52 4.29 10.26
C GLN A 22 0.39 3.67 9.42
N ALA A 23 -0.62 3.08 10.06
CA ALA A 23 -1.79 2.52 9.39
C ALA A 23 -2.65 3.62 8.75
N ALA A 24 -2.86 4.75 9.44
CA ALA A 24 -3.60 5.89 8.90
C ALA A 24 -2.87 6.54 7.70
N ASP A 25 -1.56 6.74 7.81
CA ASP A 25 -0.72 7.24 6.72
C ASP A 25 -0.71 6.27 5.52
N SER A 26 -0.48 4.98 5.77
CA SER A 26 -0.49 3.94 4.74
C SER A 26 -1.84 3.88 4.03
N ARG A 27 -2.95 3.97 4.77
CA ARG A 27 -4.32 4.00 4.21
C ARG A 27 -4.53 5.18 3.28
N GLN A 28 -4.08 6.38 3.67
CA GLN A 28 -4.22 7.57 2.84
C GLN A 28 -3.38 7.45 1.56
N LYS A 29 -2.13 7.00 1.67
CA LYS A 29 -1.23 6.79 0.54
C LYS A 29 -1.77 5.76 -0.45
N ILE A 30 -2.23 4.61 0.05
CA ILE A 30 -2.77 3.57 -0.82
C ILE A 30 -4.08 4.00 -1.47
N SER A 31 -4.96 4.72 -0.77
CA SER A 31 -6.20 5.25 -1.38
C SER A 31 -5.88 6.10 -2.61
N ARG A 32 -4.97 7.07 -2.44
CA ARG A 32 -4.56 7.97 -3.52
C ARG A 32 -3.90 7.22 -4.68
N TYR A 33 -3.10 6.20 -4.38
CA TYR A 33 -2.46 5.37 -5.39
C TYR A 33 -3.47 4.56 -6.22
N ILE A 34 -4.41 3.88 -5.54
CA ILE A 34 -5.47 3.11 -6.19
C ILE A 34 -6.41 4.00 -7.00
N GLU A 35 -6.75 5.19 -6.50
CA GLU A 35 -7.53 6.18 -7.26
C GLU A 35 -6.79 6.60 -8.54
N SER A 36 -5.48 6.84 -8.45
CA SER A 36 -4.67 7.20 -9.62
C SER A 36 -4.64 6.06 -10.66
N LEU A 37 -4.50 4.81 -10.23
CA LEU A 37 -4.55 3.63 -11.10
C LEU A 37 -5.93 3.49 -11.76
N ALA A 38 -6.99 3.69 -10.99
CA ALA A 38 -8.35 3.62 -11.50
C ALA A 38 -8.68 4.73 -12.51
N SER A 39 -8.16 5.95 -12.29
CA SER A 39 -8.24 7.05 -13.26
C SER A 39 -7.47 6.74 -14.55
N ALA A 40 -6.39 5.96 -14.47
CA ALA A 40 -5.64 5.49 -15.63
C ALA A 40 -6.32 4.32 -16.38
N GLY A 41 -7.49 3.87 -15.92
CA GLY A 41 -8.26 2.78 -16.53
C GLY A 41 -8.06 1.41 -15.87
N GLN A 42 -7.19 1.30 -14.86
CA GLN A 42 -6.98 0.05 -14.14
C GLN A 42 -8.10 -0.19 -13.12
N ARG A 43 -9.05 -1.07 -13.47
CA ARG A 43 -10.20 -1.41 -12.62
C ARG A 43 -10.18 -2.84 -12.08
N ASP A 44 -9.20 -3.63 -12.51
CA ASP A 44 -9.08 -5.01 -12.07
C ASP A 44 -8.70 -5.07 -10.58
N THR A 45 -9.56 -5.69 -9.79
CA THR A 45 -9.48 -5.65 -8.33
C THR A 45 -8.29 -6.47 -7.81
N GLU A 46 -7.94 -7.55 -8.50
CA GLU A 46 -6.81 -8.40 -8.16
C GLU A 46 -5.50 -7.67 -8.43
N GLN A 47 -5.36 -7.09 -9.61
CA GLN A 47 -4.20 -6.27 -9.99
C GLN A 47 -4.02 -5.07 -9.06
N LEU A 48 -5.09 -4.34 -8.74
CA LEU A 48 -5.05 -3.23 -7.77
C LEU A 48 -4.57 -3.70 -6.40
N THR A 49 -4.96 -4.91 -5.98
CA THR A 49 -4.50 -5.50 -4.72
C THR A 49 -3.01 -5.81 -4.77
N ILE A 50 -2.53 -6.43 -5.85
CA ILE A 50 -1.11 -6.77 -6.05
C ILE A 50 -0.25 -5.49 -6.08
N TYR A 51 -0.62 -4.51 -6.90
CA TYR A 51 0.10 -3.24 -6.98
C TYR A 51 0.08 -2.49 -5.66
N GLY A 52 -1.03 -2.52 -4.94
CA GLY A 52 -1.14 -1.89 -3.65
C GLY A 52 -0.26 -2.52 -2.56
N LEU A 53 -0.18 -3.85 -2.52
CA LEU A 53 0.71 -4.57 -1.61
C LEU A 53 2.18 -4.30 -1.95
N ALA A 54 2.54 -4.33 -3.22
CA ALA A 54 3.89 -3.98 -3.68
C ALA A 54 4.26 -2.56 -3.24
N TYR A 55 3.40 -1.58 -3.52
CA TYR A 55 3.61 -0.19 -3.15
C TYR A 55 3.84 0.03 -1.64
N LEU A 56 3.05 -0.62 -0.78
CA LEU A 56 3.24 -0.53 0.68
C LEU A 56 4.53 -1.19 1.15
N THR A 57 4.92 -2.30 0.51
CA THR A 57 6.18 -3.00 0.79
C THR A 57 7.36 -2.13 0.38
N GLU A 58 7.35 -1.55 -0.82
CA GLU A 58 8.37 -0.63 -1.31
C GLU A 58 8.49 0.63 -0.44
N LEU A 59 7.36 1.20 0.02
CA LEU A 59 7.37 2.33 0.95
C LEU A 59 8.07 1.99 2.27
N ARG A 60 7.90 0.76 2.76
CA ARG A 60 8.55 0.28 3.98
C ARG A 60 10.03 -0.01 3.75
N GLU A 61 10.37 -0.67 2.65
CA GLU A 61 11.75 -0.98 2.28
C GLU A 61 12.56 0.28 1.96
N GLY A 62 11.96 1.27 1.31
CA GLY A 62 12.56 2.58 1.06
C GLY A 62 12.68 3.43 2.33
N HIS A 63 11.85 3.16 3.36
CA HIS A 63 12.01 3.76 4.69
C HIS A 63 13.02 2.99 5.55
N ASP A 64 13.23 1.70 5.26
CA ASP A 64 14.25 0.87 5.89
C ASP A 64 15.63 1.33 5.41
N SER A 65 16.18 2.31 6.15
CA SER A 65 17.48 2.95 5.92
C SER A 65 18.66 2.00 6.11
N ARG A 66 18.46 0.67 6.05
CA ARG A 66 19.52 -0.34 6.05
C ARG A 66 20.26 -0.43 4.72
N PHE A 67 19.80 0.29 3.69
CA PHE A 67 20.60 0.65 2.52
C PHE A 67 21.16 2.08 2.65
N THR A 68 21.84 2.38 3.76
CA THR A 68 22.99 3.29 3.67
C THR A 68 24.11 2.48 3.01
N GLY A 69 24.08 2.44 1.69
CA GLY A 69 25.11 1.81 0.89
C GLY A 69 26.40 2.65 0.93
N CYS A 70 27.48 1.97 1.35
CA CYS A 70 28.90 2.33 1.29
C CYS A 70 29.41 3.42 2.26
#